data_AF-A0A6G1SIA5-F1
#
_entry.id   AF-A0A6G1SIA5-F1
#
_cell.length_a   1.000
_cell.length_b   1.000
_cell.length_c   1.000
_cell.angle_alpha   90.00
_cell.angle_beta   90.00
_cell.angle_gamma   90.00
#
_symmetry.space_group_name_H-M   'P 1'
#
loop_
_entity.id
_entity.type
_entity.pdbx_description
1 polymer ?
#
loop_
_entity_poly.entity_id
_entity_poly.type
_entity_poly.pdbx_seq_one_letter_code
_entity_poly.pdbx_strand_id
1 'polypeptide(L)'
;DESDDESGEEAKKSGKPDDEDKKDVKPVIGQDKADVKPDKVIDATGQDLIAFRRMVYLTIRSSVRHEEVVHKLLKSNIAPELREELCQMILDCCGQERTYESIYGLVASKFCQLNRREYPPKFEKLFEQFYEAVHMFETNKIRNVSKFYAHLLTTESIDWSCLCCLKLREDATTSAGRCFIKFLFQELVSVLSMSTLREYIQEPSKADGFKDLFPKEPEQDVIFAINFFTFSGLGELTEELRQELVARQ
;
A
#
# COMPACT_ATOMS: atom_id res chain seq x y z
N ASP A 1 -62.07 -7.23 27.25
CA ASP A 1 -62.23 -6.22 26.21
C ASP A 1 -61.14 -6.44 25.18
N GLU A 2 -61.20 -7.49 24.35
CA GLU A 2 -62.22 -7.79 23.31
C GLU A 2 -62.39 -6.57 22.37
N SER A 3 -62.22 -6.63 21.05
CA SER A 3 -62.61 -7.63 20.03
C SER A 3 -61.78 -7.40 18.74
N ASP A 4 -61.28 -8.42 18.04
CA ASP A 4 -61.87 -9.16 16.90
C ASP A 4 -62.39 -8.31 15.71
N ASP A 5 -61.81 -8.51 14.51
CA ASP A 5 -62.59 -8.93 13.32
C ASP A 5 -61.70 -9.51 12.19
N GLU A 6 -62.06 -10.71 11.73
CA GLU A 6 -61.52 -11.43 10.57
C GLU A 6 -62.21 -11.00 9.27
N SER A 7 -61.58 -11.20 8.10
CA SER A 7 -62.22 -11.84 6.93
C SER A 7 -61.28 -11.85 5.72
N GLY A 8 -61.06 -13.04 5.14
CA GLY A 8 -60.41 -13.24 3.85
C GLY A 8 -61.40 -13.38 2.70
N GLU A 9 -60.90 -13.37 1.46
CA GLU A 9 -61.32 -14.28 0.37
C GLU A 9 -60.48 -14.04 -0.91
N GLU A 10 -59.99 -15.14 -1.50
CA GLU A 10 -59.38 -15.20 -2.82
C GLU A 10 -60.45 -15.33 -3.92
N ALA A 11 -60.22 -14.72 -5.10
CA ALA A 11 -60.85 -15.19 -6.34
C ALA A 11 -59.95 -14.96 -7.56
N LYS A 12 -59.51 -16.08 -8.15
CA LYS A 12 -58.79 -16.19 -9.42
C LYS A 12 -59.68 -15.77 -10.60
N LYS A 13 -59.10 -15.09 -11.59
CA LYS A 13 -59.72 -14.90 -12.92
C LYS A 13 -58.68 -15.12 -14.02
N SER A 14 -58.81 -16.24 -14.74
CA SER A 14 -58.06 -16.59 -15.93
C SER A 14 -58.86 -16.21 -17.19
N GLY A 15 -58.22 -15.54 -18.15
CA GLY A 15 -58.77 -15.20 -19.46
C GLY A 15 -57.90 -15.78 -20.59
N LYS A 16 -58.55 -16.48 -21.52
CA LYS A 16 -58.11 -16.87 -22.89
C LYS A 16 -58.47 -15.73 -23.88
N PRO A 17 -57.87 -15.58 -25.10
CA PRO A 17 -58.02 -16.45 -26.31
C PRO A 17 -56.70 -16.69 -27.11
N ASP A 18 -56.51 -17.76 -27.91
CA ASP A 18 -56.82 -18.00 -29.37
C ASP A 18 -56.25 -16.91 -30.32
N ASP A 19 -55.60 -17.12 -31.49
CA ASP A 19 -55.40 -18.24 -32.44
C ASP A 19 -54.32 -17.80 -33.51
N GLU A 20 -53.90 -18.73 -34.38
CA GLU A 20 -53.21 -18.59 -35.70
C GLU A 20 -51.72 -18.17 -35.68
N ASP A 21 -50.76 -18.79 -36.39
CA ASP A 21 -50.79 -19.31 -37.77
C ASP A 21 -49.50 -20.16 -38.03
N LYS A 22 -49.62 -21.26 -38.78
CA LYS A 22 -48.51 -22.16 -39.18
C LYS A 22 -48.00 -21.79 -40.56
N LYS A 23 -46.70 -21.50 -40.70
CA LYS A 23 -46.00 -21.65 -41.99
C LYS A 23 -44.66 -22.35 -41.83
N ASP A 24 -44.63 -23.56 -42.36
CA ASP A 24 -43.46 -24.37 -42.67
C ASP A 24 -42.54 -23.66 -43.67
N VAL A 25 -41.29 -23.42 -43.29
CA VAL A 25 -40.16 -23.27 -44.23
C VAL A 25 -38.94 -23.96 -43.62
N LYS A 26 -38.61 -25.17 -44.12
CA LYS A 26 -37.24 -25.70 -44.05
C LYS A 26 -36.44 -25.02 -45.15
N PRO A 27 -35.16 -24.65 -44.92
CA PRO A 27 -34.13 -25.57 -45.40
C PRO A 27 -32.81 -25.62 -44.57
N VAL A 28 -32.16 -26.78 -44.73
CA VAL A 28 -30.70 -27.03 -44.78
C VAL A 28 -29.91 -26.93 -43.47
N ILE A 29 -29.57 -28.13 -42.98
CA ILE A 29 -28.50 -28.44 -42.05
C ILE A 29 -27.16 -28.18 -42.78
N GLY A 30 -26.51 -27.07 -42.44
CA GLY A 30 -25.09 -26.85 -42.68
C GLY A 30 -24.37 -26.80 -41.34
N GLN A 31 -23.55 -27.81 -41.08
CA GLN A 31 -22.63 -27.83 -39.94
C GLN A 31 -21.55 -26.77 -40.17
N ASP A 32 -21.59 -25.68 -39.41
CA ASP A 32 -20.41 -24.89 -39.08
C ASP A 32 -20.58 -24.41 -37.63
N LYS A 33 -20.15 -25.25 -36.68
CA LYS A 33 -19.85 -24.79 -35.32
C LYS A 33 -18.55 -23.98 -35.40
N ALA A 34 -18.67 -22.72 -35.79
CA ALA A 34 -17.67 -21.74 -35.43
C ALA A 34 -17.77 -21.54 -33.91
N ASP A 35 -16.79 -22.08 -33.18
CA ASP A 35 -16.49 -21.72 -31.80
C ASP A 35 -16.21 -20.21 -31.74
N VAL A 36 -17.28 -19.41 -31.63
CA VAL A 36 -17.16 -18.03 -31.18
C VAL A 36 -16.82 -18.12 -29.70
N LYS A 37 -15.51 -18.13 -29.41
CA LYS A 37 -15.01 -17.79 -28.07
C LYS A 37 -15.76 -16.52 -27.65
N PRO A 38 -16.39 -16.46 -26.47
CA PRO A 38 -16.97 -15.22 -26.02
C PRO A 38 -15.82 -14.21 -25.99
N ASP A 39 -15.89 -13.22 -26.88
CA ASP A 39 -15.01 -12.06 -26.80
C ASP A 39 -15.08 -11.59 -25.36
N LYS A 40 -13.94 -11.64 -24.67
CA LYS A 40 -13.78 -11.15 -23.31
C LYS A 40 -14.34 -9.74 -23.32
N VAL A 41 -15.53 -9.56 -22.75
CA VAL A 41 -16.13 -8.24 -22.60
C VAL A 41 -15.15 -7.44 -21.77
N ILE A 42 -14.47 -6.48 -22.42
CA ILE A 42 -13.54 -5.59 -21.76
C ILE A 42 -14.42 -4.61 -20.97
N ASP A 43 -14.46 -4.77 -19.65
CA ASP A 43 -15.19 -3.86 -18.77
C ASP A 43 -14.49 -2.48 -18.77
N ALA A 44 -15.09 -1.52 -19.47
CA ALA A 44 -14.62 -0.14 -19.54
C ALA A 44 -15.02 0.71 -18.32
N THR A 45 -15.74 0.15 -17.34
CA THR A 45 -16.32 0.91 -16.21
C THR A 45 -15.51 0.82 -14.92
N GLY A 46 -14.46 -0.02 -14.87
CA GLY A 46 -13.59 -0.17 -13.69
C GLY A 46 -14.29 -0.75 -12.46
N GLN A 47 -15.50 -1.33 -12.63
CA GLN A 47 -16.29 -1.87 -11.53
C GLN A 47 -15.57 -3.02 -10.83
N ASP A 48 -14.87 -3.85 -11.60
CA ASP A 48 -14.04 -4.93 -11.06
C ASP A 48 -12.95 -4.43 -10.13
N LEU A 49 -12.32 -3.29 -10.45
CA LEU A 49 -11.29 -2.68 -9.61
C LEU A 49 -11.89 -2.15 -8.31
N ILE A 50 -13.04 -1.48 -8.38
CA ILE A 50 -13.75 -0.97 -7.20
C ILE A 50 -14.19 -2.13 -6.30
N ALA A 51 -14.73 -3.20 -6.88
CA ALA A 51 -15.11 -4.41 -6.16
C ALA A 51 -13.90 -5.05 -5.47
N PHE A 52 -12.76 -5.12 -6.17
CA PHE A 52 -11.50 -5.62 -5.61
C PHE A 52 -11.02 -4.77 -4.43
N ARG A 53 -10.97 -3.44 -4.58
CA ARG A 53 -10.60 -2.51 -3.49
C ARG A 53 -11.49 -2.70 -2.26
N ARG A 54 -12.80 -2.79 -2.47
CA ARG A 54 -13.78 -3.02 -1.39
C ARG A 54 -13.55 -4.37 -0.71
N MET A 55 -13.28 -5.43 -1.47
CA MET A 55 -12.97 -6.75 -0.94
C MET A 55 -11.72 -6.72 -0.05
N VAL A 56 -10.63 -6.09 -0.50
CA VAL A 56 -9.38 -5.96 0.28
C VAL A 56 -9.63 -5.21 1.58
N TYR A 57 -10.28 -4.04 1.50
CA TYR A 57 -10.60 -3.22 2.67
C TYR A 57 -11.44 -3.99 3.70
N LEU A 58 -12.53 -4.64 3.27
CA LEU A 58 -13.38 -5.42 4.16
C LEU A 58 -12.65 -6.62 4.76
N THR A 59 -11.74 -7.24 4.02
CA THR A 59 -10.94 -8.38 4.51
C THR A 59 -9.99 -7.93 5.61
N ILE A 60 -9.31 -6.79 5.46
CA ILE A 60 -8.42 -6.23 6.48
C ILE A 60 -9.23 -5.83 7.73
N ARG A 61 -10.31 -5.07 7.54
CA ARG A 61 -11.11 -4.51 8.66
C ARG A 61 -11.91 -5.55 9.45
N SER A 62 -12.26 -6.68 8.83
CA SER A 62 -13.04 -7.74 9.49
C SER A 62 -12.18 -8.78 10.20
N SER A 63 -10.85 -8.69 10.11
CA SER A 63 -9.93 -9.64 10.73
C SER A 63 -9.17 -9.01 11.88
N VAL A 64 -8.97 -9.80 12.93
CA VAL A 64 -8.26 -9.35 14.15
C VAL A 64 -6.76 -9.61 14.04
N ARG A 65 -6.38 -10.69 13.34
CA ARG A 65 -5.00 -11.15 13.20
C ARG A 65 -4.52 -11.00 11.76
N HIS A 66 -3.26 -10.58 11.60
CA HIS A 66 -2.65 -10.40 10.27
C HIS A 66 -2.61 -11.71 9.46
N GLU A 67 -2.42 -12.87 10.12
CA GLU A 67 -2.40 -14.17 9.46
C GLU A 67 -3.74 -14.51 8.81
N GLU A 68 -4.85 -14.13 9.45
CA GLU A 68 -6.19 -14.33 8.88
C GLU A 68 -6.40 -13.47 7.64
N VAL A 69 -5.95 -12.22 7.67
CA VAL A 69 -6.01 -11.30 6.53
C VAL A 69 -5.25 -11.91 5.35
N VAL A 70 -4.00 -12.31 5.57
CA VAL A 70 -3.14 -12.92 4.53
C VAL A 70 -3.78 -14.20 4.00
N HIS A 71 -4.26 -15.10 4.88
CA HIS A 71 -4.89 -16.35 4.47
C HIS A 71 -6.16 -16.13 3.63
N LYS A 72 -7.04 -15.20 4.06
CA LYS A 72 -8.26 -14.86 3.30
C LYS A 72 -7.91 -14.27 1.93
N LEU A 73 -6.98 -13.34 1.86
CA LEU A 73 -6.56 -12.70 0.61
C LEU A 73 -5.91 -13.69 -0.37
N LEU A 74 -5.10 -14.63 0.13
CA LEU A 74 -4.53 -15.70 -0.69
C LEU A 74 -5.62 -16.64 -1.25
N LYS A 75 -6.61 -16.98 -0.42
CA LYS A 75 -7.73 -17.83 -0.84
C LYS A 75 -8.59 -17.19 -1.94
N SER A 76 -8.61 -15.86 -2.03
CA SER A 76 -9.32 -15.13 -3.08
C SER A 76 -8.66 -15.20 -4.46
N ASN A 77 -7.52 -15.90 -4.63
CA ASN A 77 -6.84 -16.09 -5.92
C ASN A 77 -6.64 -14.79 -6.72
N ILE A 78 -6.00 -13.80 -6.07
CA ILE A 78 -5.76 -12.48 -6.65
C ILE A 78 -4.94 -12.61 -7.94
N ALA A 79 -5.52 -12.12 -9.04
CA ALA A 79 -4.88 -12.11 -10.35
C ALA A 79 -3.55 -11.33 -10.29
N PRO A 80 -2.50 -11.74 -11.04
CA PRO A 80 -1.20 -11.05 -11.02
C PRO A 80 -1.29 -9.55 -11.25
N GLU A 81 -2.20 -9.13 -12.12
CA GLU A 81 -2.39 -7.73 -12.52
C GLU A 81 -2.98 -6.86 -11.40
N LEU A 82 -3.67 -7.47 -10.42
CA LEU A 82 -4.24 -6.79 -9.26
C LEU A 82 -3.30 -6.77 -8.05
N ARG A 83 -2.11 -7.36 -8.15
CA ARG A 83 -1.17 -7.42 -7.01
C ARG A 83 -0.55 -6.07 -6.68
N GLU A 84 -0.35 -5.20 -7.67
CA GLU A 84 0.08 -3.81 -7.42
C GLU A 84 -1.03 -3.03 -6.70
N GLU A 85 -2.28 -3.20 -7.16
CA GLU A 85 -3.44 -2.61 -6.49
C GLU A 85 -3.62 -3.15 -5.07
N LEU A 86 -3.31 -4.42 -4.81
CA LEU A 86 -3.32 -4.98 -3.45
C LEU A 86 -2.34 -4.23 -2.53
N CYS A 87 -1.09 -4.04 -2.98
CA CYS A 87 -0.08 -3.29 -2.23
C CYS A 87 -0.55 -1.86 -1.96
N GLN A 88 -1.11 -1.20 -2.98
CA GLN A 88 -1.66 0.15 -2.87
C GLN A 88 -2.77 0.21 -1.84
N MET A 89 -3.72 -0.72 -1.89
CA MET A 89 -4.83 -0.77 -0.93
C MET A 89 -4.38 -1.00 0.50
N ILE A 90 -3.39 -1.87 0.74
CA ILE A 90 -2.82 -2.07 2.08
C ILE A 90 -2.22 -0.76 2.61
N LEU A 91 -1.47 -0.05 1.75
CA LEU A 91 -0.83 1.23 2.10
C LEU A 91 -1.86 2.34 2.36
N ASP A 92 -2.89 2.45 1.51
CA ASP A 92 -3.94 3.45 1.66
C ASP A 92 -4.80 3.23 2.90
N CYS A 93 -5.13 1.96 3.21
CA CYS A 93 -5.83 1.65 4.46
C CYS A 93 -5.00 2.08 5.67
N CYS A 94 -3.70 1.77 5.68
CA CYS A 94 -2.77 2.21 6.73
C CYS A 94 -2.72 3.74 6.86
N GLY A 95 -2.67 4.45 5.73
CA GLY A 95 -2.60 5.91 5.68
C GLY A 95 -3.87 6.62 6.16
N GLN A 96 -5.04 5.95 6.10
CA GLN A 96 -6.33 6.52 6.51
C GLN A 96 -6.65 6.30 7.99
N GLU A 97 -5.97 5.40 8.69
CA GLU A 97 -6.23 5.18 10.12
C GLU A 97 -5.88 6.40 10.97
N ARG A 98 -6.61 6.60 12.07
CA ARG A 98 -6.31 7.67 13.04
C ARG A 98 -4.93 7.48 13.69
N THR A 99 -4.53 6.23 13.91
CA THR A 99 -3.25 5.86 14.50
C THR A 99 -2.71 4.63 13.78
N TYR A 100 -1.40 4.57 13.59
CA TYR A 100 -0.76 3.40 13.00
C TYR A 100 -1.05 2.13 13.79
N GLU A 101 -1.50 1.09 13.08
CA GLU A 101 -1.65 -0.26 13.60
C GLU A 101 -0.62 -1.17 12.93
N SER A 102 0.06 -2.00 13.74
CA SER A 102 1.12 -2.88 13.24
C SER A 102 0.62 -3.96 12.27
N ILE A 103 -0.69 -4.24 12.25
CA ILE A 103 -1.31 -5.22 11.35
C ILE A 103 -0.96 -4.94 9.89
N TYR A 104 -0.91 -3.67 9.47
CA TYR A 104 -0.62 -3.29 8.09
C TYR A 104 0.80 -3.69 7.68
N GLY A 105 1.80 -3.33 8.51
CA GLY A 105 3.18 -3.72 8.30
C GLY A 105 3.36 -5.25 8.29
N LEU A 106 2.70 -5.96 9.21
CA LEU A 106 2.76 -7.41 9.31
C LEU A 106 2.16 -8.12 8.08
N VAL A 107 1.00 -7.64 7.59
CA VAL A 107 0.37 -8.18 6.38
C VAL A 107 1.29 -7.97 5.18
N ALA A 108 1.79 -6.75 4.98
CA ALA A 108 2.70 -6.43 3.87
C ALA A 108 4.00 -7.25 3.94
N SER A 109 4.61 -7.36 5.12
CA SER A 109 5.80 -8.18 5.35
C SER A 109 5.56 -9.65 5.01
N LYS A 110 4.40 -10.21 5.38
CA LYS A 110 4.05 -11.59 5.02
C LYS A 110 3.90 -11.79 3.52
N PHE A 111 3.30 -10.84 2.79
CA PHE A 111 3.26 -10.91 1.33
C PHE A 111 4.67 -10.88 0.71
N CYS A 112 5.55 -10.00 1.21
CA CYS A 112 6.95 -9.97 0.79
C CYS A 112 7.68 -11.29 1.07
N GLN A 113 7.45 -11.92 2.22
CA GLN A 113 8.04 -13.22 2.57
C GLN A 113 7.54 -14.36 1.69
N LEU A 114 6.24 -14.36 1.32
CA LEU A 114 5.63 -15.39 0.49
C LEU A 114 6.11 -15.34 -0.96
N ASN A 115 6.27 -14.14 -1.53
CA ASN A 115 6.84 -13.98 -2.87
C ASN A 115 7.82 -12.80 -2.93
N ARG A 116 9.06 -13.09 -2.53
CA ARG A 116 10.17 -12.12 -2.49
C ARG A 116 10.49 -11.45 -3.84
N ARG A 117 10.11 -12.07 -4.96
CA ARG A 117 10.39 -11.50 -6.29
C ARG A 117 9.34 -10.50 -6.74
N GLU A 118 8.15 -10.55 -6.14
CA GLU A 118 6.99 -9.88 -6.72
C GLU A 118 6.47 -8.71 -5.89
N TYR A 119 6.38 -8.87 -4.58
CA TYR A 119 5.80 -7.85 -3.70
C TYR A 119 6.79 -6.75 -3.28
N PRO A 120 8.06 -7.05 -2.94
CA PRO A 120 9.01 -6.00 -2.52
C PRO A 120 9.16 -4.87 -3.55
N PRO A 121 9.38 -5.15 -4.86
CA PRO A 121 9.52 -4.07 -5.85
C PRO A 121 8.26 -3.20 -5.99
N LYS A 122 7.08 -3.76 -5.71
CA LYS A 122 5.82 -2.99 -5.72
C LYS A 122 5.78 -2.03 -4.53
N PHE A 123 6.12 -2.48 -3.33
CA PHE A 123 6.16 -1.60 -2.15
C PHE A 123 7.25 -0.53 -2.25
N GLU A 124 8.40 -0.85 -2.86
CA GLU A 124 9.48 0.10 -3.14
C GLU A 124 9.05 1.17 -4.14
N LYS A 125 8.38 0.79 -5.23
CA LYS A 125 7.79 1.74 -6.18
C LYS A 125 6.75 2.65 -5.50
N LEU A 126 5.89 2.07 -4.66
CA LEU A 126 4.91 2.86 -3.89
C LEU A 126 5.57 3.81 -2.89
N PHE A 127 6.74 3.46 -2.36
CA PHE A 127 7.51 4.32 -1.44
C PHE A 127 7.96 5.59 -2.16
N GLU A 128 8.56 5.42 -3.35
CA GLU A 128 9.03 6.52 -4.18
C GLU A 128 7.87 7.45 -4.57
N GLN A 129 6.76 6.87 -5.07
CA GLN A 129 5.56 7.62 -5.43
C GLN A 129 4.95 8.36 -4.25
N PHE A 130 4.91 7.73 -3.08
CA PHE A 130 4.39 8.35 -1.86
C PHE A 130 5.28 9.53 -1.44
N TYR A 131 6.60 9.38 -1.49
CA TYR A 131 7.52 10.44 -1.10
C TYR A 131 7.51 11.62 -2.08
N GLU A 132 7.42 11.36 -3.39
CA GLU A 132 7.27 12.41 -4.41
C GLU A 132 6.02 13.27 -4.15
N ALA A 133 4.90 12.60 -3.84
CA ALA A 133 3.63 13.26 -3.53
C ALA A 133 3.46 13.68 -2.06
N VAL A 134 4.50 13.56 -1.20
CA VAL A 134 4.37 13.68 0.27
C VAL A 134 3.78 15.01 0.72
N HIS A 135 4.05 16.07 -0.03
CA HIS A 135 3.57 17.44 0.23
C HIS A 135 2.05 17.60 0.10
N MET A 136 1.39 16.65 -0.58
CA MET A 136 -0.07 16.64 -0.75
C MET A 136 -0.80 15.92 0.40
N PHE A 137 -0.08 15.28 1.31
CA PHE A 137 -0.66 14.47 2.36
C PHE A 137 -0.67 15.17 3.72
N GLU A 138 -1.70 14.89 4.51
CA GLU A 138 -1.79 15.35 5.89
C GLU A 138 -0.77 14.65 6.79
N THR A 139 -0.34 15.34 7.84
CA THR A 139 0.66 14.86 8.81
C THR A 139 0.33 13.47 9.38
N ASN A 140 -0.94 13.15 9.56
CA ASN A 140 -1.36 11.84 10.07
C ASN A 140 -1.05 10.70 9.07
N LYS A 141 -1.40 10.89 7.79
CA LYS A 141 -1.09 9.93 6.72
C LYS A 141 0.42 9.75 6.60
N ILE A 142 1.18 10.85 6.62
CA ILE A 142 2.66 10.83 6.61
C ILE A 142 3.20 9.99 7.77
N ARG A 143 2.69 10.20 8.99
CA ARG A 143 3.12 9.46 10.19
C ARG A 143 2.87 7.97 10.07
N ASN A 144 1.65 7.56 9.69
CA ASN A 144 1.32 6.14 9.60
C ASN A 144 2.12 5.44 8.51
N VAL A 145 2.24 6.06 7.34
CA VAL A 145 3.01 5.49 6.23
C VAL A 145 4.51 5.42 6.57
N SER A 146 5.05 6.41 7.28
CA SER A 146 6.44 6.34 7.77
C SER A 146 6.67 5.11 8.67
N LYS A 147 5.75 4.84 9.61
CA LYS A 147 5.82 3.68 10.50
C LYS A 147 5.65 2.35 9.76
N PHE A 148 4.77 2.32 8.76
CA PHE A 148 4.61 1.17 7.87
C PHE A 148 5.91 0.81 7.15
N TYR A 149 6.58 1.79 6.56
CA TYR A 149 7.85 1.55 5.87
C TYR A 149 9.02 1.26 6.81
N ALA A 150 9.05 1.85 8.01
CA ALA A 150 9.99 1.45 9.05
C ALA A 150 9.84 -0.04 9.39
N HIS A 151 8.61 -0.55 9.48
CA HIS A 151 8.37 -1.97 9.72
C HIS A 151 8.87 -2.84 8.56
N LEU A 152 8.67 -2.45 7.31
CA LEU A 152 9.13 -3.23 6.15
C LEU A 152 10.67 -3.27 6.06
N LEU A 153 11.35 -2.17 6.33
CA LEU A 153 12.82 -2.10 6.34
C LEU A 153 13.43 -2.96 7.46
N THR A 154 12.87 -2.86 8.67
CA THR A 154 13.39 -3.58 9.85
C THR A 154 13.13 -5.09 9.79
N THR A 155 12.13 -5.52 9.02
CA THR A 155 11.82 -6.95 8.80
C THR A 155 12.45 -7.51 7.52
N GLU A 156 13.34 -6.76 6.86
CA GLU A 156 13.98 -7.13 5.59
C GLU A 156 12.96 -7.52 4.50
N SER A 157 11.78 -6.88 4.52
CA SER A 157 10.70 -7.11 3.56
C SER A 157 10.88 -6.32 2.27
N ILE A 158 11.63 -5.21 2.34
CA ILE A 158 12.08 -4.37 1.22
C ILE A 158 13.55 -4.00 1.44
N ASP A 159 14.23 -3.61 0.37
CA ASP A 159 15.63 -3.24 0.43
C ASP A 159 15.83 -1.79 0.90
N TRP A 160 16.92 -1.53 1.62
CA TRP A 160 17.25 -0.19 2.12
C TRP A 160 17.59 0.80 1.00
N SER A 161 17.96 0.32 -0.20
CA SER A 161 18.16 1.15 -1.38
C SER A 161 16.93 1.97 -1.77
N CYS A 162 15.72 1.59 -1.35
CA CYS A 162 14.51 2.39 -1.61
C CYS A 162 14.59 3.78 -0.98
N LEU A 163 15.45 3.99 0.03
CA LEU A 163 15.67 5.29 0.66
C LEU A 163 16.41 6.30 -0.24
N CYS A 164 16.97 5.88 -1.39
CA CYS A 164 17.70 6.76 -2.30
C CYS A 164 16.88 7.93 -2.86
N CYS A 165 15.54 7.84 -2.85
CA CYS A 165 14.68 8.96 -3.26
C CYS A 165 14.60 10.07 -2.19
N LEU A 166 15.01 9.79 -0.96
CA LEU A 166 15.00 10.74 0.15
C LEU A 166 16.22 11.65 0.06
N LYS A 167 15.97 12.95 -0.07
CA LYS A 167 17.02 13.98 -0.06
C LYS A 167 16.86 14.81 1.19
N LEU A 168 17.96 15.08 1.89
CA LEU A 168 17.97 15.96 3.05
C LEU A 168 18.83 17.20 2.78
N ARG A 169 18.22 18.17 2.09
CA ARG A 169 18.83 19.47 1.75
C ARG A 169 17.82 20.60 1.89
N GLU A 170 18.31 21.82 1.99
CA GLU A 170 17.44 22.99 2.15
C GLU A 170 16.55 23.21 0.91
N ASP A 171 17.11 23.01 -0.29
CA ASP A 171 16.48 23.28 -1.59
C ASP A 171 15.54 22.18 -2.08
N ALA A 172 15.85 20.92 -1.75
CA ALA A 172 15.18 19.74 -2.29
C ALA A 172 14.14 19.12 -1.35
N THR A 173 14.16 19.46 -0.06
CA THR A 173 13.30 18.82 0.94
C THR A 173 12.20 19.75 1.43
N THR A 174 10.95 19.44 1.08
CA THR A 174 9.75 20.15 1.58
C THR A 174 9.54 19.92 3.08
N SER A 175 8.77 20.79 3.75
CA SER A 175 8.42 20.59 5.17
C SER A 175 7.72 19.24 5.42
N ALA A 176 6.86 18.79 4.49
CA ALA A 176 6.22 17.47 4.58
C ALA A 176 7.24 16.33 4.43
N GLY A 177 8.21 16.46 3.50
CA GLY A 177 9.31 15.52 3.36
C GLY A 177 10.18 15.42 4.61
N ARG A 178 10.47 16.56 5.27
CA ARG A 178 11.16 16.62 6.56
C ARG A 178 10.38 15.89 7.65
N CYS A 179 9.05 16.10 7.71
CA CYS A 179 8.18 15.37 8.63
C CYS A 179 8.20 13.85 8.39
N PHE A 180 8.19 13.42 7.13
CA PHE A 180 8.29 12.00 6.77
C PHE A 180 9.60 11.39 7.24
N ILE A 181 10.75 11.97 6.86
CA ILE A 181 12.07 11.50 7.28
C ILE A 181 12.17 11.44 8.80
N LYS A 182 11.67 12.47 9.50
CA LYS A 182 11.66 12.51 10.96
C LYS A 182 10.88 11.32 11.55
N PHE A 183 9.64 11.10 11.10
CA PHE A 183 8.82 10.00 11.64
C PHE A 183 9.40 8.63 11.29
N LEU A 184 9.95 8.47 10.09
CA LEU A 184 10.60 7.24 9.65
C LEU A 184 11.78 6.90 10.56
N PHE A 185 12.73 7.82 10.74
CA PHE A 185 13.91 7.57 11.56
C PHE A 185 13.61 7.44 13.06
N GLN A 186 12.62 8.18 13.58
CA GLN A 186 12.16 7.99 14.95
C GLN A 186 11.61 6.58 15.18
N GLU A 187 10.82 6.06 14.23
CA GLU A 187 10.32 4.69 14.32
C GLU A 187 11.44 3.65 14.16
N LEU A 188 12.37 3.86 13.22
CA LEU A 188 13.53 2.98 13.02
C LEU A 188 14.37 2.86 14.31
N VAL A 189 14.66 3.98 14.97
CA VAL A 189 15.36 3.96 16.28
C VAL A 189 14.53 3.29 17.36
N SER A 190 13.20 3.47 17.36
CA SER A 190 12.33 2.80 18.32
C SER A 190 12.33 1.28 18.17
N VAL A 191 12.56 0.75 16.97
CA VAL A 191 12.55 -0.69 16.69
C VAL A 191 13.95 -1.31 16.78
N LEU A 192 14.96 -0.68 16.17
CA LEU A 192 16.32 -1.21 16.09
C LEU A 192 17.24 -0.79 17.23
N SER A 193 16.91 0.28 17.96
CA SER A 193 17.82 1.08 18.80
C SER A 193 18.75 2.02 18.00
N MET A 194 19.29 3.03 18.69
CA MET A 194 20.19 4.03 18.09
C MET A 194 21.51 3.41 17.61
N SER A 195 22.09 2.48 18.37
CA SER A 195 23.36 1.83 18.04
C SER A 195 23.26 0.99 16.76
N THR A 196 22.23 0.16 16.66
CA THR A 196 22.03 -0.71 15.49
C THR A 196 21.72 0.11 14.23
N LEU A 197 20.97 1.21 14.35
CA LEU A 197 20.73 2.08 13.19
C LEU A 197 22.02 2.76 12.70
N ARG A 198 22.93 3.15 13.60
CA ARG A 198 24.26 3.67 13.20
C ARG A 198 25.07 2.65 12.42
N GLU A 199 25.10 1.40 12.89
CA GLU A 199 25.77 0.31 12.17
C GLU A 199 25.20 0.13 10.75
N TYR A 200 23.88 0.25 10.59
CA TYR A 200 23.23 0.14 9.28
C TYR A 200 23.57 1.31 8.36
N ILE A 201 23.67 2.53 8.88
CA ILE A 201 24.06 3.72 8.10
C ILE A 201 25.50 3.60 7.59
N GLN A 202 26.39 3.00 8.41
CA GLN A 202 27.80 2.78 8.05
C GLN A 202 28.02 1.55 7.16
N GLU A 203 27.01 0.69 7.00
CA GLU A 203 27.15 -0.56 6.26
C GLU A 203 27.30 -0.30 4.75
N PRO A 204 28.39 -0.77 4.09
CA PRO A 204 28.62 -0.50 2.67
C PRO A 204 27.52 -1.01 1.74
N SER A 205 26.82 -2.09 2.12
CA SER A 205 25.71 -2.68 1.34
C SER A 205 24.48 -1.76 1.29
N LYS A 206 24.31 -0.88 2.28
CA LYS A 206 23.17 0.05 2.44
C LYS A 206 23.52 1.49 2.13
N ALA A 207 24.79 1.79 1.84
CA ALA A 207 25.32 3.13 1.66
C ALA A 207 24.53 3.94 0.61
N ASP A 208 24.10 3.30 -0.48
CA ASP A 208 23.34 3.95 -1.55
C ASP A 208 22.00 4.52 -1.06
N GLY A 209 21.33 3.85 -0.11
CA GLY A 209 20.07 4.33 0.48
C GLY A 209 20.26 5.53 1.41
N PHE A 210 21.43 5.67 2.04
CA PHE A 210 21.70 6.72 3.02
C PHE A 210 22.49 7.92 2.48
N LYS A 211 23.03 7.83 1.28
CA LYS A 211 23.93 8.82 0.67
C LYS A 211 23.39 10.26 0.73
N ASP A 212 22.15 10.48 0.32
CA ASP A 212 21.53 11.81 0.25
C ASP A 212 20.86 12.24 1.58
N LEU A 213 20.85 11.35 2.59
CA LEU A 213 20.39 11.62 3.95
C LEU A 213 21.55 12.02 4.87
N PHE A 214 22.75 11.50 4.60
CA PHE A 214 24.00 11.82 5.29
C PHE A 214 25.03 12.37 4.29
N PRO A 215 24.76 13.54 3.69
CA PRO A 215 25.65 14.12 2.67
C PRO A 215 27.00 14.47 3.29
N LYS A 216 28.08 14.25 2.52
CA LYS A 216 29.45 14.66 2.91
C LYS A 216 29.85 16.02 2.34
N GLU A 217 29.19 16.46 1.28
CA GLU A 217 29.39 17.73 0.58
C GLU A 217 28.11 18.14 -0.16
N PRO A 218 27.92 19.44 -0.46
CA PRO A 218 28.64 20.60 0.06
C PRO A 218 28.44 20.80 1.57
N GLU A 219 29.28 21.63 2.21
CA GLU A 219 29.24 21.88 3.66
C GLU A 219 27.86 22.34 4.18
N GLN A 220 27.14 23.10 3.37
CA GLN A 220 25.78 23.56 3.69
C GLN A 220 24.81 22.39 3.90
N ASP A 221 24.89 21.35 3.06
CA ASP A 221 24.04 20.17 3.17
C ASP A 221 24.42 19.33 4.39
N VAL A 222 25.72 19.23 4.70
CA VAL A 222 26.23 18.57 5.92
C VAL A 222 25.64 19.24 7.17
N ILE A 223 25.75 20.57 7.25
CA ILE A 223 25.22 21.36 8.38
C ILE A 223 23.70 21.20 8.49
N PHE A 224 23.01 21.23 7.35
CA PHE A 224 21.56 21.05 7.29
C PHE A 224 21.14 19.67 7.85
N ALA A 225 21.81 18.60 7.43
CA ALA A 225 21.55 17.25 7.91
C ALA A 225 21.82 17.11 9.42
N ILE A 226 22.97 17.62 9.90
CA ILE A 226 23.31 17.65 11.33
C ILE A 226 22.22 18.34 12.14
N ASN A 227 21.81 19.53 11.72
CA ASN A 227 20.78 20.31 12.42
C ASN A 227 19.43 19.60 12.41
N PHE A 228 19.03 19.02 11.27
CA PHE A 228 17.79 18.28 11.13
C PHE A 228 17.70 17.11 12.11
N PHE A 229 18.71 16.22 12.14
CA PHE A 229 18.69 15.06 13.02
C PHE A 229 18.80 15.46 14.49
N THR A 230 19.56 16.50 14.81
CA THR A 230 19.65 17.04 16.18
C THR A 230 18.31 17.58 16.67
N PHE A 231 17.64 18.40 15.87
CA PHE A 231 16.30 18.91 16.19
C PHE A 231 15.24 17.80 16.25
N SER A 232 15.46 16.72 15.51
CA SER A 232 14.59 15.53 15.54
C SER A 232 14.81 14.63 16.75
N GLY A 233 15.78 14.94 17.62
CA GLY A 233 16.15 14.13 18.78
C GLY A 233 17.05 12.93 18.46
N LEU A 234 17.67 12.94 17.27
CA LEU A 234 18.45 11.85 16.70
C LEU A 234 19.89 12.29 16.37
N GLY A 235 20.42 13.29 17.08
CA GLY A 235 21.72 13.90 16.79
C GLY A 235 22.89 12.92 16.79
N GLU A 236 22.77 11.83 17.57
CA GLU A 236 23.71 10.71 17.61
C GLU A 236 23.97 10.04 16.25
N LEU A 237 23.01 10.10 15.32
CA LEU A 237 23.18 9.55 13.96
C LEU A 237 24.18 10.36 13.10
N THR A 238 24.53 11.58 13.54
CA THR A 238 25.34 12.53 12.75
C THR A 238 26.73 12.75 13.33
N GLU A 239 27.19 11.87 14.24
CA GLU A 239 28.48 12.00 14.90
C GLU A 239 29.66 12.05 13.91
N GLU A 240 29.67 11.15 12.91
CA GLU A 240 30.71 11.15 11.85
C GLU A 240 30.69 12.43 11.02
N LEU A 241 29.50 12.92 10.64
CA LEU A 241 29.38 14.18 9.89
C LEU A 241 29.97 15.36 10.68
N ARG A 242 29.76 15.39 12.00
CA ARG A 242 30.33 16.42 12.88
C ARG A 242 31.86 16.32 12.94
N GLN A 243 32.39 15.11 13.07
CA GLN A 243 33.85 14.88 13.09
C GLN A 243 34.49 15.29 11.76
N GLU A 244 33.90 14.90 10.63
CA GLU A 244 34.38 15.29 9.30
C GLU A 244 34.30 16.81 9.08
N LEU A 245 33.24 17.47 9.55
CA LEU A 245 33.08 18.92 9.44
C LEU A 245 34.16 19.68 10.23
N VAL A 246 34.43 19.26 11.47
CA VAL A 246 35.48 19.85 12.31
C VAL A 246 36.88 19.60 11.72
N ALA A 247 37.14 18.42 11.15
CA ALA A 247 38.43 18.09 10.56
C ALA A 247 38.77 18.91 9.30
N ARG A 248 37.78 19.55 8.67
CA ARG A 248 37.96 20.42 7.49
C ARG A 248 38.21 21.89 7.85
N GLN A 249 38.02 22.27 9.12
CA GLN A 249 38.23 23.63 9.65
C GLN A 249 39.62 23.75 10.28
#